data_AF-A0A844QJZ7-F1
#
_entry.id   AF-A0A844QJZ7-F1
#
_cell.length_a   1.000
_cell.length_b   1.000
_cell.length_c   1.000
_cell.angle_alpha   90.00
_cell.angle_beta   90.00
_cell.angle_gamma   90.00
#
_symmetry.space_group_name_H-M   'P 1'
#
loop_
_entity.id
_entity.type
_entity.pdbx_description
1 polymer ?
#
loop_
_entity_poly.entity_id
_entity_poly.type
_entity_poly.pdbx_seq_one_letter_code
_entity_poly.pdbx_strand_id
1 'polypeptide(L)'
;MTMNQTMRVDQVVLQERILEQARTILKCEDIGPQTYFLEVGGDSLVAPVLANRIEAEFGVRPQLEDIFTRSFGELAELLSASS
;
A
#
# COMPACT_ATOMS: atom_id res chain seq x y z
N MET A 1 -19.63 7.25 -22.58
CA MET A 1 -19.01 7.33 -21.25
C MET A 1 -17.65 6.67 -21.38
N THR A 2 -16.64 7.52 -21.46
CA THR A 2 -15.36 7.27 -22.12
C THR A 2 -14.35 6.72 -21.12
N MET A 3 -13.71 5.61 -21.49
CA MET A 3 -12.30 5.25 -21.28
C MET A 3 -11.69 5.42 -19.87
N ASN A 4 -11.39 4.31 -19.19
CA ASN A 4 -10.23 4.19 -18.27
C ASN A 4 -9.89 2.73 -17.89
N GLN A 5 -9.92 1.79 -18.85
CA GLN A 5 -9.74 0.36 -18.53
C GLN A 5 -8.26 -0.06 -18.40
N THR A 6 -7.31 0.73 -18.89
CA THR A 6 -5.87 0.37 -18.84
C THR A 6 -5.21 0.75 -17.51
N MET A 7 -5.66 1.82 -16.83
CA MET A 7 -5.06 2.30 -15.56
C MET A 7 -5.40 1.45 -14.32
N ARG A 8 -6.50 0.68 -14.33
CA ARG A 8 -6.89 -0.11 -13.15
C ARG A 8 -5.97 -1.31 -12.90
N VAL A 9 -5.34 -1.85 -13.93
CA VAL A 9 -4.59 -3.11 -13.81
C VAL A 9 -3.31 -2.88 -13.02
N ASP A 10 -2.56 -1.81 -13.31
CA ASP A 10 -1.31 -1.49 -12.61
C ASP A 10 -1.54 -1.17 -11.12
N GLN A 11 -2.61 -0.45 -10.80
CA GLN A 11 -3.00 -0.16 -9.41
C GLN A 11 -3.31 -1.43 -8.62
N VAL A 12 -4.07 -2.37 -9.20
CA VAL A 12 -4.44 -3.63 -8.53
C VAL A 12 -3.19 -4.48 -8.27
N VAL A 13 -2.25 -4.53 -9.22
CA VAL A 13 -0.98 -5.25 -9.04
C VAL A 13 -0.14 -4.61 -7.93
N LEU A 14 0.04 -3.28 -7.96
CA LEU A 14 0.78 -2.54 -6.93
C LEU A 14 0.18 -2.76 -5.54
N GLN A 15 -1.15 -2.62 -5.44
CA GLN A 15 -1.89 -2.87 -4.21
C GLN A 15 -1.66 -4.29 -3.70
N GLU A 16 -1.78 -5.30 -4.56
CA GLU A 16 -1.65 -6.69 -4.14
C GLU A 16 -0.23 -7.01 -3.65
N ARG A 17 0.80 -6.45 -4.31
CA ARG A 17 2.19 -6.55 -3.83
C ARG A 17 2.35 -5.90 -2.45
N ILE A 18 1.86 -4.66 -2.27
CA ILE A 18 1.92 -3.95 -0.98
C ILE A 18 1.21 -4.76 0.10
N LEU A 19 0.03 -5.30 -0.21
CA LEU A 19 -0.72 -6.15 0.71
C LEU A 19 0.12 -7.34 1.11
N GLU A 20 0.67 -8.12 0.17
CA GLU A 20 1.54 -9.28 0.46
C GLU A 20 2.73 -8.94 1.38
N GLN A 21 3.39 -7.80 1.14
CA GLN A 21 4.45 -7.30 2.01
C GLN A 21 3.91 -7.01 3.41
N ALA A 22 2.79 -6.32 3.51
CA ALA A 22 2.11 -6.05 4.77
C ALA A 22 1.75 -7.36 5.49
N ARG A 23 1.19 -8.37 4.80
CA ARG A 23 0.80 -9.65 5.42
C ARG A 23 2.01 -10.34 6.05
N THR A 24 3.14 -10.30 5.34
CA THR A 24 4.40 -10.90 5.77
C THR A 24 4.98 -10.16 6.98
N ILE A 25 4.97 -8.82 6.96
CA ILE A 25 5.56 -7.98 8.01
C ILE A 25 4.70 -8.00 9.28
N LEU A 26 3.39 -7.84 9.14
CA LEU A 26 2.42 -7.78 10.24
C LEU A 26 2.01 -9.19 10.72
N LYS A 27 2.40 -10.25 10.00
CA LYS A 27 1.97 -11.63 10.24
C LYS A 27 0.45 -11.77 10.31
N CYS A 28 -0.25 -10.99 9.51
CA CYS A 28 -1.71 -10.97 9.44
C CYS A 28 -2.13 -11.31 8.02
N GLU A 29 -2.93 -12.36 7.83
CA GLU A 29 -3.44 -12.77 6.51
C GLU A 29 -4.71 -12.01 6.13
N ASP A 30 -5.43 -11.45 7.10
CA ASP A 30 -6.68 -10.71 6.93
C ASP A 30 -6.43 -9.22 6.57
N ILE A 31 -5.47 -8.98 5.67
CA ILE A 31 -5.17 -7.63 5.17
C ILE A 31 -5.77 -7.47 3.78
N GLY A 32 -6.81 -6.66 3.71
CA GLY A 32 -7.49 -6.25 2.49
C GLY A 32 -7.13 -4.84 2.04
N PRO A 33 -7.62 -4.42 0.86
CA PRO A 33 -7.35 -3.10 0.29
C PRO A 33 -7.93 -1.93 1.10
N GLN A 34 -9.00 -2.17 1.85
CA GLN A 34 -9.62 -1.17 2.72
C GLN A 34 -9.15 -1.29 4.18
N THR A 35 -8.21 -2.18 4.45
CA THR A 35 -7.67 -2.38 5.78
C THR A 35 -6.65 -1.28 6.07
N TYR A 36 -6.73 -0.73 7.28
CA TYR A 36 -5.79 0.28 7.74
C TYR A 36 -4.59 -0.37 8.43
N PHE A 37 -3.43 0.24 8.25
CA PHE A 37 -2.19 -0.23 8.87
C PHE A 37 -2.33 -0.38 10.40
N LEU A 38 -2.94 0.62 11.04
CA LEU A 38 -3.18 0.64 12.49
C LEU A 38 -4.12 -0.48 12.97
N GLU A 39 -5.08 -0.90 12.16
CA GLU A 39 -6.07 -1.92 12.55
C GLU A 39 -5.48 -3.33 12.60
N VAL A 40 -4.43 -3.60 11.83
CA VAL A 40 -3.79 -4.92 11.73
C VAL A 40 -2.57 -5.08 12.63
N GLY A 41 -2.36 -4.15 13.57
CA GLY A 41 -1.18 -4.13 14.44
C GLY A 41 0.02 -3.40 13.84
N GLY A 42 -0.23 -2.48 12.92
CA GLY A 42 0.80 -1.63 12.35
C GLY A 42 1.23 -0.54 13.32
N ASP A 43 2.39 -0.76 13.94
CA ASP A 43 3.02 0.20 14.84
C ASP A 43 4.02 1.12 14.15
N SER A 44 4.41 2.20 14.84
CA SER A 44 5.39 3.19 14.37
C SER A 44 6.75 2.61 13.99
N LEU A 45 7.09 1.41 14.48
CA LEU A 45 8.30 0.67 14.11
C LEU A 45 8.21 0.04 12.72
N VAL A 46 6.99 -0.32 12.31
CA VAL A 46 6.72 -1.15 11.15
C VAL A 46 6.39 -0.29 9.93
N ALA A 47 5.79 0.88 10.13
CA ALA A 47 5.51 1.87 9.08
C ALA A 47 6.75 2.27 8.25
N PRO A 48 7.91 2.65 8.85
CA PRO A 48 9.11 2.97 8.08
C PRO A 48 9.72 1.75 7.37
N VAL A 49 9.47 0.53 7.87
CA VAL A 49 9.92 -0.72 7.23
C VAL A 49 9.10 -0.99 5.97
N LEU A 50 7.78 -0.84 6.04
CA LEU A 50 6.89 -0.95 4.89
C LEU A 50 7.24 0.13 3.85
N ALA A 51 7.41 1.39 4.28
CA ALA A 51 7.81 2.48 3.39
C ALA A 51 9.14 2.20 2.65
N ASN A 52 10.16 1.69 3.37
CA ASN A 52 11.42 1.29 2.75
C ASN A 52 11.26 0.13 1.75
N ARG A 53 10.42 -0.86 2.07
CA ARG A 53 10.17 -1.98 1.14
C ARG A 53 9.49 -1.52 -0.13
N ILE A 54 8.48 -0.65 -0.01
CA ILE A 54 7.79 -0.08 -1.16
C ILE A 54 8.76 0.77 -1.99
N GLU A 55 9.60 1.59 -1.35
CA GLU A 55 10.64 2.36 -2.05
C GLU A 55 11.65 1.46 -2.76
N ALA A 56 12.10 0.37 -2.13
CA ALA A 56 13.06 -0.55 -2.73
C ALA A 56 12.47 -1.36 -3.90
N GLU A 57 11.18 -1.71 -3.84
CA GLU A 57 10.53 -2.55 -4.84
C GLU A 57 9.95 -1.73 -6.01
N PHE A 58 9.41 -0.54 -5.73
CA PHE A 58 8.71 0.30 -6.71
C PHE A 58 9.44 1.62 -7.03
N GLY A 59 10.47 1.99 -6.27
CA GLY A 59 11.16 3.28 -6.43
C GLY A 59 10.37 4.47 -5.89
N VAL A 60 9.22 4.24 -5.26
CA VAL A 60 8.34 5.29 -4.71
C VAL A 60 8.20 5.12 -3.20
N ARG A 61 8.42 6.22 -2.46
CA ARG A 61 8.37 6.20 -1.00
C ARG A 61 7.08 6.86 -0.50
N PRO A 62 6.11 6.11 0.05
CA PRO A 62 4.96 6.71 0.71
C PRO A 62 5.39 7.44 2.00
N GLN A 63 4.70 8.53 2.32
CA GLN A 63 4.92 9.24 3.58
C GLN A 63 4.36 8.42 4.74
N LEU A 64 5.02 8.44 5.89
CA LEU A 64 4.52 7.74 7.08
C LEU A 64 3.12 8.22 7.47
N GLU A 65 2.85 9.52 7.34
CA GLU A 65 1.53 10.09 7.62
C GLU A 65 0.44 9.47 6.73
N ASP A 66 0.71 9.28 5.44
CA ASP A 66 -0.21 8.58 4.53
C ASP A 66 -0.41 7.12 4.95
N ILE A 67 0.64 6.42 5.41
CA ILE A 67 0.52 5.03 5.89
C ILE A 67 -0.38 4.92 7.12
N PHE A 68 -0.37 5.93 8.00
CA PHE A 68 -1.25 5.96 9.17
C PHE A 68 -2.66 6.44 8.87
N THR A 69 -2.84 7.31 7.87
CA THR A 69 -4.13 7.96 7.57
C THR A 69 -4.91 7.27 6.44
N ARG A 70 -4.26 6.43 5.63
CA ARG A 70 -4.86 5.75 4.48
C ARG A 70 -4.78 4.24 4.59
N SER A 71 -5.68 3.57 3.87
CA SER A 71 -5.63 2.12 3.69
C SER A 71 -4.62 1.73 2.61
N PHE A 72 -4.29 0.44 2.52
CA PHE A 72 -3.36 -0.06 1.49
C PHE A 72 -3.81 0.22 0.05
N GLY A 73 -5.12 0.18 -0.23
CA GLY A 73 -5.68 0.53 -1.53
C GLY A 73 -5.53 2.01 -1.87
N GLU A 74 -5.80 2.89 -0.90
CA GLU A 74 -5.60 4.34 -1.04
C GLU A 74 -4.12 4.70 -1.23
N LEU A 75 -3.21 4.02 -0.52
CA LEU A 75 -1.76 4.16 -0.73
C LEU A 75 -1.35 3.74 -2.14
N ALA A 76 -1.83 2.58 -2.62
CA ALA A 76 -1.52 2.12 -3.97
C ALA A 76 -2.07 3.09 -5.02
N GLU A 77 -3.28 3.62 -4.81
CA GLU A 77 -3.87 4.63 -5.69
C GLU A 77 -3.01 5.90 -5.74
N LEU A 78 -2.63 6.44 -4.58
CA LEU A 78 -1.77 7.62 -4.48
C LEU A 78 -0.43 7.42 -5.23
N LEU A 79 0.22 6.27 -5.00
CA LEU A 79 1.50 5.95 -5.60
C LEU A 79 1.38 5.75 -7.13
N SER A 80 0.26 5.19 -7.60
CA SER A 80 -0.02 5.04 -9.03
C SER A 80 -0.38 6.36 -9.71
N ALA A 81 -1.04 7.28 -9.00
CA ALA A 81 -1.47 8.57 -9.52
C ALA A 81 -0.33 9.60 -9.56
N SER A 82 0.73 9.36 -8.79
CA SER A 82 1.89 10.26 -8.69
C SER A 82 3.03 9.90 -9.66
N SER A 83 2.84 8.94 -10.58
CA SER A 83 3.84 8.48 -11.54
C SER A 83 3.50 8.75 -13.00
#